data_AF-A0A3E3E0E6-F1
#
_entry.id   AF-A0A3E3E0E6-F1
#
_cell.length_a   1.000
_cell.length_b   1.000
_cell.length_c   1.000
_cell.angle_alpha   90.00
_cell.angle_beta   90.00
_cell.angle_gamma   90.00
#
_symmetry.space_group_name_H-M   'P 1'
#
loop_
_entity.id
_entity.type
_entity.pdbx_description
1 polymer ?
#
loop_
_entity_poly.entity_id
_entity_poly.type
_entity_poly.pdbx_seq_one_letter_code
_entity_poly.pdbx_strand_id
1 'polypeptide(L)'
;MNYSQKINNFRLFIISIIITLLILPCFPSLVNGKDEKKLTKIMGENSLCTAEQMYTYLIKNNKPNTKNSITKKYALSFVKTTIKEAKKEGVRPDIAFSVMMHETGCLNYGGDVTKEQNNFAGLGTTGGGVKGAKFKTMTIGIRAVIQHLKCYASKEPLKGKCVDPRWNDSLRGKAMYVEYLGYADNPYKKGWAYPGKGYGKKILTHLNKINKIGKKGNTDEDSSKDNDEKIILKREKKDQVVNTTLSVGFNVLLIYLMLLILHKINKSEKKYNKYKRK
;
A
#
# COMPACT_ATOMS: atom_id res chain seq x y z
N MET A 1 19.67 -42.62 45.89
CA MET A 1 19.33 -42.99 44.49
C MET A 1 20.40 -43.94 43.96
N ASN A 2 20.05 -45.18 43.60
CA ASN A 2 21.02 -46.18 43.13
C ASN A 2 21.59 -45.77 41.75
N TYR A 3 22.82 -46.15 41.43
CA TYR A 3 23.55 -45.78 40.20
C TYR A 3 22.73 -46.02 38.92
N SER A 4 21.97 -47.11 38.89
CA SER A 4 21.05 -47.45 37.79
C SER A 4 19.94 -46.41 37.58
N GLN A 5 19.40 -45.82 38.66
CA GLN A 5 18.34 -44.83 38.61
C GLN A 5 18.85 -43.46 38.12
N LYS A 6 20.12 -43.11 38.42
CA LYS A 6 20.78 -41.91 37.85
C LYS A 6 20.95 -42.02 36.33
N ILE A 7 21.34 -43.19 35.84
CA ILE A 7 21.51 -43.46 34.40
C ILE A 7 20.17 -43.41 33.66
N ASN A 8 19.11 -43.99 34.25
CA ASN A 8 17.78 -43.96 33.64
C ASN A 8 17.21 -42.53 33.55
N ASN A 9 17.38 -41.72 34.60
CA ASN A 9 16.95 -40.31 34.56
C ASN A 9 17.74 -39.50 33.52
N PHE A 10 19.04 -39.76 33.38
CA PHE A 10 19.86 -39.13 32.35
C PHE A 10 19.45 -39.56 30.93
N ARG A 11 19.09 -40.83 30.72
CA ARG A 11 18.55 -41.32 29.44
C ARG A 11 17.23 -40.65 29.08
N LEU A 12 16.31 -40.55 30.03
CA LEU A 12 15.01 -39.90 29.83
C LEU A 12 15.18 -38.41 29.51
N PHE A 13 16.12 -37.74 30.16
CA PHE A 13 16.48 -36.35 29.86
C PHE A 13 17.01 -36.17 28.44
N ILE A 14 17.92 -37.04 27.99
CA ILE A 14 18.45 -37.03 26.62
C ILE A 14 17.35 -37.31 25.58
N ILE A 15 16.47 -38.27 25.83
CA ILE A 15 15.34 -38.59 24.95
C ILE A 15 14.37 -37.40 24.86
N SER A 16 14.08 -36.74 25.98
CA SER A 16 13.23 -35.54 26.01
C SER A 16 13.80 -34.39 25.18
N ILE A 17 15.13 -34.16 25.24
CA ILE A 17 15.82 -33.17 24.41
C ILE A 17 15.74 -33.54 22.91
N ILE A 18 15.94 -34.81 22.56
CA ILE A 18 15.85 -35.28 21.17
C ILE A 18 14.43 -35.08 20.61
N ILE A 19 13.39 -35.40 21.40
CA ILE A 19 11.99 -35.22 21.00
C ILE A 19 11.67 -33.73 20.81
N THR A 20 12.12 -32.85 21.70
CA THR A 20 11.91 -31.40 21.54
C THR A 20 12.64 -30.84 20.32
N LEU A 21 13.87 -31.26 20.05
CA LEU A 21 14.64 -30.85 18.87
C LEU A 21 14.05 -31.38 17.55
N LEU A 22 13.39 -32.55 17.56
CA LEU A 22 12.69 -33.11 16.40
C LEU A 22 11.34 -32.44 16.12
N ILE A 23 10.67 -31.91 17.15
CA ILE A 23 9.36 -31.24 17.02
C ILE A 23 9.52 -29.74 16.71
N LEU A 24 10.60 -29.08 17.15
CA LEU A 24 10.85 -27.66 16.89
C LEU A 24 10.84 -27.23 15.40
N PRO A 25 11.34 -28.02 14.42
CA PRO A 25 11.25 -27.64 13.01
C PRO A 25 9.86 -27.84 12.39
N CYS A 26 8.88 -28.39 13.13
CA CYS A 26 7.49 -28.52 12.67
C CYS A 26 6.61 -27.30 12.97
N PHE A 27 7.13 -26.27 13.63
CA PHE A 27 6.47 -24.97 13.63
C PHE A 27 6.91 -24.24 12.37
N PRO A 28 6.08 -24.15 11.30
CA PRO A 28 6.33 -23.16 10.28
C PRO A 28 6.42 -21.83 11.00
N SER A 29 7.56 -21.15 10.86
CA SER A 29 7.68 -19.76 11.27
C SER A 29 6.49 -19.04 10.64
N LEU A 30 5.59 -18.50 11.47
CA LEU A 30 4.54 -17.58 11.06
C LEU A 30 5.21 -16.25 10.64
N VAL A 31 6.11 -16.30 9.67
CA VAL A 31 6.50 -15.14 8.89
C VAL A 31 5.40 -14.97 7.85
N ASN A 32 4.27 -14.45 8.30
CA ASN A 32 3.26 -13.89 7.43
C ASN A 32 3.74 -12.48 7.03
N GLY A 33 4.92 -12.41 6.40
CA GLY A 33 5.41 -11.23 5.70
C GLY A 33 4.89 -11.24 4.27
N LYS A 34 3.56 -11.28 4.08
CA LYS A 34 3.02 -10.75 2.83
C LYS A 34 3.30 -9.26 2.89
N ASP A 35 4.07 -8.74 1.95
CA ASP A 35 4.13 -7.30 1.71
C ASP A 35 2.69 -6.78 1.56
N GLU A 36 2.12 -6.27 2.66
CA GLU A 36 0.84 -5.58 2.59
C GLU A 36 1.09 -4.38 1.69
N LYS A 37 0.54 -4.45 0.48
CA LYS A 37 0.56 -3.35 -0.47
C LYS A 37 0.02 -2.11 0.24
N LYS A 38 0.92 -1.20 0.63
CA LYS A 38 0.59 0.01 1.38
C LYS A 38 -0.33 0.87 0.52
N LEU A 39 -1.62 0.85 0.84
CA LEU A 39 -2.63 1.59 0.12
C LEU A 39 -2.57 3.09 0.47
N THR A 40 -2.98 3.92 -0.48
CA THR A 40 -2.86 5.37 -0.37
C THR A 40 -4.14 5.97 0.21
N LYS A 41 -4.12 6.42 1.47
CA LYS A 41 -5.29 7.07 2.08
C LYS A 41 -5.67 8.36 1.34
N ILE A 42 -6.98 8.58 1.20
CA ILE A 42 -7.56 9.82 0.64
C ILE A 42 -7.69 10.91 1.71
N MET A 43 -8.09 10.53 2.93
CA MET A 43 -8.17 11.43 4.07
C MET A 43 -6.78 11.63 4.70
N GLY A 44 -6.55 12.79 5.30
CA GLY A 44 -5.33 13.14 6.02
C GLY A 44 -4.79 14.53 5.66
N GLU A 45 -3.98 15.09 6.56
CA GLU A 45 -3.43 16.45 6.39
C GLU A 45 -2.09 16.46 5.63
N ASN A 46 -1.40 15.32 5.59
CA ASN A 46 -0.08 15.19 4.98
C ASN A 46 -0.17 15.07 3.45
N SER A 47 0.02 16.20 2.78
CA SER A 47 0.24 16.25 1.33
C SER A 47 1.67 15.82 1.00
N LEU A 48 1.83 14.89 0.05
CA LEU A 48 3.15 14.54 -0.50
C LEU A 48 3.68 15.59 -1.46
N CYS A 49 2.79 16.36 -2.08
CA CYS A 49 3.13 17.36 -3.08
C CYS A 49 3.00 18.77 -2.51
N THR A 50 3.93 19.65 -2.86
CA THR A 50 3.86 21.08 -2.52
C THR A 50 2.90 21.82 -3.46
N ALA A 51 2.47 23.02 -3.04
CA ALA A 51 1.66 23.90 -3.89
C ALA A 51 2.38 24.27 -5.20
N GLU A 52 3.70 24.48 -5.13
CA GLU A 52 4.52 24.80 -6.28
C GLU A 52 4.62 23.63 -7.27
N GLN A 53 4.76 22.40 -6.78
CA GLN A 53 4.76 21.20 -7.63
C GLN A 53 3.41 21.03 -8.34
N MET A 54 2.29 21.19 -7.64
CA MET A 54 0.96 21.14 -8.25
C MET A 54 0.76 22.24 -9.29
N TYR A 55 1.16 23.48 -8.98
CA TYR A 55 1.10 24.61 -9.92
C TYR A 55 1.94 24.34 -11.18
N THR A 56 3.18 23.89 -11.00
CA THR A 56 4.10 23.59 -12.09
C THR A 56 3.56 22.47 -12.97
N TYR A 57 3.00 21.43 -12.35
CA TYR A 57 2.37 20.33 -13.07
C TYR A 57 1.20 20.83 -13.93
N LEU A 58 0.31 21.64 -13.37
CA LEU A 58 -0.84 22.17 -14.10
C LEU A 58 -0.43 23.04 -15.28
N ILE A 59 0.49 23.99 -15.06
CA ILE A 59 0.98 24.87 -16.14
C ILE A 59 1.67 24.07 -17.25
N LYS A 60 2.47 23.07 -16.89
CA LYS A 60 3.17 22.23 -17.88
C LYS A 60 2.23 21.40 -18.74
N ASN A 61 1.10 20.94 -18.18
CA ASN A 61 0.21 20.00 -18.85
C ASN A 61 -1.07 20.64 -19.42
N ASN A 62 -1.36 21.91 -19.11
CA ASN A 62 -2.41 22.68 -19.79
C ASN A 62 -1.87 23.22 -21.12
N LYS A 63 -2.54 22.90 -22.23
CA LYS A 63 -2.07 23.22 -23.58
C LYS A 63 -2.19 24.74 -23.83
N PRO A 64 -1.11 25.42 -24.26
CA PRO A 64 -1.18 26.83 -24.62
C PRO A 64 -1.95 27.03 -25.93
N ASN A 65 -2.45 28.25 -26.16
CA ASN A 65 -3.12 28.69 -27.40
C ASN A 65 -4.33 27.83 -27.80
N THR A 66 -5.09 27.34 -26.82
CA THR A 66 -6.37 26.64 -27.03
C THR A 66 -7.52 27.40 -26.37
N LYS A 67 -8.77 27.08 -26.75
CA LYS A 67 -9.98 27.66 -26.13
C LYS A 67 -10.07 27.43 -24.61
N ASN A 68 -9.33 26.44 -24.09
CA ASN A 68 -9.31 26.03 -22.70
C ASN A 68 -7.98 26.37 -22.00
N SER A 69 -7.10 27.14 -22.65
CA SER A 69 -5.86 27.60 -22.02
C SER A 69 -6.16 28.45 -20.79
N ILE A 70 -5.42 28.21 -19.71
CA ILE A 70 -5.55 28.95 -18.46
C ILE A 70 -4.39 29.93 -18.27
N THR A 71 -4.65 31.01 -17.54
CA THR A 71 -3.59 31.94 -17.15
C THR A 71 -2.81 31.41 -15.94
N LYS A 72 -1.56 31.86 -15.77
CA LYS A 72 -0.76 31.58 -14.58
C LYS A 72 -1.48 32.01 -13.28
N LYS A 73 -2.16 33.15 -13.31
CA LYS A 73 -2.97 33.67 -12.18
C LYS A 73 -4.12 32.72 -11.84
N TYR A 74 -4.82 32.19 -12.84
CA TYR A 74 -5.89 31.22 -12.62
C TYR A 74 -5.34 29.92 -12.02
N ALA A 75 -4.27 29.37 -12.59
CA ALA A 75 -3.64 28.14 -12.08
C ALA A 75 -3.20 28.28 -10.61
N LEU A 76 -2.59 29.41 -10.25
CA LEU A 76 -2.21 29.70 -8.86
C LEU A 76 -3.43 29.76 -7.93
N SER A 77 -4.51 30.43 -8.36
CA SER A 77 -5.76 30.51 -7.61
C SER A 77 -6.43 29.14 -7.44
N PHE A 78 -6.41 28.31 -8.48
CA PHE A 78 -6.94 26.95 -8.48
C PHE A 78 -6.23 26.06 -7.45
N VAL A 79 -4.89 26.06 -7.45
CA VAL A 79 -4.09 25.28 -6.49
C VAL A 79 -4.32 25.76 -5.06
N LYS A 80 -4.27 27.07 -4.82
CA LYS A 80 -4.54 27.65 -3.48
C LYS A 80 -5.94 27.28 -2.98
N THR A 81 -6.94 27.36 -3.86
CA THR A 81 -8.33 27.02 -3.53
C THR A 81 -8.48 25.54 -3.23
N THR A 82 -7.85 24.67 -4.01
CA THR A 82 -7.82 23.21 -3.78
C THR A 82 -7.27 22.88 -2.40
N ILE A 83 -6.10 23.44 -2.07
CA ILE A 83 -5.48 23.22 -0.75
C ILE A 83 -6.38 23.71 0.38
N LYS A 84 -6.94 24.92 0.24
CA LYS A 84 -7.81 25.52 1.26
C LYS A 84 -9.06 24.68 1.51
N GLU A 85 -9.78 24.30 0.46
CA GLU A 85 -11.01 23.53 0.61
C GLU A 85 -10.72 22.11 1.10
N ALA A 86 -9.62 21.48 0.65
CA ALA A 86 -9.30 20.10 1.02
C ALA A 86 -8.92 20.00 2.51
N LYS A 87 -8.11 20.95 2.99
CA LYS A 87 -7.76 21.07 4.42
C LYS A 87 -8.98 21.24 5.31
N LYS A 88 -9.97 22.05 4.89
CA LYS A 88 -11.21 22.22 5.68
C LYS A 88 -11.88 20.87 5.96
N GLU A 89 -12.00 20.03 4.94
CA GLU A 89 -12.70 18.74 5.06
C GLU A 89 -11.80 17.58 5.53
N GLY A 90 -10.49 17.79 5.67
CA GLY A 90 -9.52 16.75 6.03
C GLY A 90 -9.16 15.81 4.88
N VAL A 91 -9.43 16.22 3.63
CA VAL A 91 -9.04 15.48 2.42
C VAL A 91 -7.63 15.90 2.04
N ARG A 92 -6.81 14.94 1.61
CA ARG A 92 -5.47 15.24 1.12
C ARG A 92 -5.53 16.10 -0.16
N PRO A 93 -4.88 17.28 -0.19
CA PRO A 93 -5.00 18.20 -1.31
C PRO A 93 -4.32 17.69 -2.58
N ASP A 94 -3.21 16.97 -2.48
CA ASP A 94 -2.50 16.34 -3.60
C ASP A 94 -3.34 15.26 -4.30
N ILE A 95 -4.11 14.49 -3.54
CA ILE A 95 -5.07 13.52 -4.06
C ILE A 95 -6.22 14.22 -4.77
N ALA A 96 -6.87 15.19 -4.12
CA ALA A 96 -7.99 15.94 -4.72
C ALA A 96 -7.56 16.64 -6.02
N PHE A 97 -6.38 17.25 -6.01
CA PHE A 97 -5.78 17.85 -7.20
C PHE A 97 -5.53 16.80 -8.29
N SER A 98 -4.91 15.67 -7.96
CA SER A 98 -4.62 14.59 -8.91
C SER A 98 -5.89 14.02 -9.57
N VAL A 99 -6.98 13.87 -8.80
CA VAL A 99 -8.30 13.50 -9.33
C VAL A 99 -8.78 14.53 -10.34
N MET A 100 -8.78 15.82 -9.99
CA MET A 100 -9.21 16.87 -10.94
C MET A 100 -8.34 16.93 -12.19
N MET A 101 -7.02 16.70 -12.07
CA MET A 101 -6.13 16.65 -13.23
C MET A 101 -6.45 15.47 -14.15
N HIS A 102 -6.79 14.31 -13.58
CA HIS A 102 -7.19 13.15 -14.34
C HIS A 102 -8.50 13.39 -15.08
N GLU A 103 -9.53 13.85 -14.36
CA GLU A 103 -10.89 14.02 -14.87
C GLU A 103 -10.99 15.10 -15.96
N THR A 104 -10.22 16.18 -15.82
CA THR A 104 -10.27 17.32 -16.76
C THR A 104 -9.15 17.29 -17.80
N GLY A 105 -8.25 16.31 -17.74
CA GLY A 105 -7.01 16.32 -18.52
C GLY A 105 -6.19 17.58 -18.27
N CYS A 106 -5.96 17.94 -17.00
CA CYS A 106 -5.27 19.17 -16.58
C CYS A 106 -5.95 20.47 -17.07
N LEU A 107 -7.27 20.55 -16.86
CA LEU A 107 -8.13 21.67 -17.27
C LEU A 107 -8.13 21.95 -18.78
N ASN A 108 -7.65 21.00 -19.59
CA ASN A 108 -7.81 21.08 -21.05
C ASN A 108 -9.23 20.74 -21.48
N TYR A 109 -9.95 19.95 -20.67
CA TYR A 109 -11.25 19.36 -20.98
C TYR A 109 -11.20 18.50 -22.26
N GLY A 110 -12.21 17.68 -22.49
CA GLY A 110 -12.20 16.72 -23.61
C GLY A 110 -13.28 15.64 -23.52
N GLY A 111 -13.91 15.49 -22.37
CA GLY A 111 -15.15 14.75 -22.19
C GLY A 111 -16.39 15.66 -22.18
N ASP A 112 -17.44 15.22 -21.49
CA ASP A 112 -18.75 15.87 -21.50
C ASP A 112 -18.80 17.23 -20.78
N VAL A 113 -17.86 17.49 -19.85
CA VAL A 113 -17.81 18.74 -19.07
C VAL A 113 -17.01 19.83 -19.78
N THR A 114 -17.51 21.07 -19.71
CA THR A 114 -16.82 22.26 -20.24
C THR A 114 -16.23 23.14 -19.13
N LYS A 115 -15.33 24.08 -19.51
CA LYS A 115 -14.69 24.98 -18.54
C LYS A 115 -15.67 25.85 -17.76
N GLU A 116 -16.77 26.26 -18.39
CA GLU A 116 -17.80 27.14 -17.80
C GLU A 116 -18.62 26.45 -16.71
N GLN A 117 -18.54 25.12 -16.61
CA GLN A 117 -19.28 24.36 -15.61
C GLN A 117 -18.63 24.37 -14.23
N ASN A 118 -17.33 24.69 -14.13
CA ASN A 118 -16.53 24.47 -12.93
C ASN A 118 -16.68 23.03 -12.35
N ASN A 119 -16.99 22.06 -13.20
CA ASN A 119 -17.19 20.66 -12.79
C ASN A 119 -15.90 19.88 -13.07
N PHE A 120 -15.01 19.87 -12.08
CA PHE A 120 -13.66 19.32 -12.22
C PHE A 120 -13.58 17.80 -12.03
N ALA A 121 -14.73 17.13 -11.95
CA ALA A 121 -14.85 15.72 -11.59
C ALA A 121 -15.91 14.94 -12.40
N GLY A 122 -16.51 15.58 -13.41
CA GLY A 122 -17.62 14.96 -14.16
C GLY A 122 -18.83 14.61 -13.27
N LEU A 123 -19.06 15.36 -12.18
CA LEU A 123 -20.16 15.04 -11.27
C LEU A 123 -21.50 15.16 -12.00
N GLY A 124 -22.24 14.05 -12.04
CA GLY A 124 -23.54 13.95 -12.69
C GLY A 124 -23.49 13.75 -14.21
N THR A 125 -22.32 13.50 -14.81
CA THR A 125 -22.26 13.05 -16.20
C THR A 125 -22.64 11.57 -16.29
N THR A 126 -23.26 11.17 -17.39
CA THR A 126 -23.62 9.76 -17.69
C THR A 126 -22.96 9.26 -18.97
N GLY A 127 -22.10 10.07 -19.61
CA GLY A 127 -21.60 9.82 -20.96
C GLY A 127 -22.55 10.36 -22.04
N GLY A 128 -22.03 10.46 -23.28
CA GLY A 128 -22.85 10.77 -24.47
C GLY A 128 -23.31 12.23 -24.56
N GLY A 129 -22.56 13.19 -23.99
CA GLY A 129 -22.88 14.62 -24.06
C GLY A 129 -23.78 15.15 -22.94
N VAL A 130 -24.20 14.31 -21.99
CA VAL A 130 -24.93 14.77 -20.79
C VAL A 130 -23.98 15.57 -19.90
N LYS A 131 -24.18 16.90 -19.88
CA LYS A 131 -23.22 17.86 -19.29
C LYS A 131 -22.98 17.67 -17.80
N GLY A 132 -23.88 17.04 -17.05
CA GLY A 132 -23.78 16.91 -15.60
C GLY A 132 -23.89 18.25 -14.87
N ALA A 133 -23.39 18.32 -13.64
CA ALA A 133 -23.54 19.48 -12.77
C ALA A 133 -22.80 20.73 -13.27
N LYS A 134 -23.31 21.91 -12.90
CA LYS A 134 -22.67 23.21 -13.10
C LYS A 134 -22.60 23.97 -11.78
N PHE A 135 -21.41 24.47 -11.46
CA PHE A 135 -21.15 25.21 -10.23
C PHE A 135 -20.86 26.68 -10.54
N LYS A 136 -21.43 27.56 -9.72
CA LYS A 136 -21.36 29.02 -9.91
C LYS A 136 -19.93 29.57 -9.92
N THR A 137 -19.02 28.95 -9.17
CA THR A 137 -17.63 29.40 -9.06
C THR A 137 -16.66 28.22 -9.00
N MET A 138 -15.40 28.47 -9.37
CA MET A 138 -14.30 27.52 -9.21
C MET A 138 -14.20 26.98 -7.78
N THR A 139 -14.43 27.83 -6.77
CA THR A 139 -14.41 27.40 -5.36
C THR A 139 -15.51 26.39 -5.04
N ILE A 140 -16.73 26.61 -5.51
CA ILE A 140 -17.84 25.67 -5.30
C ILE A 140 -17.59 24.37 -6.04
N GLY A 141 -17.06 24.44 -7.27
CA GLY A 141 -16.67 23.26 -8.05
C GLY A 141 -15.63 22.40 -7.34
N ILE A 142 -14.54 23.02 -6.89
CA ILE A 142 -13.48 22.36 -6.10
C ILE A 142 -14.06 21.75 -4.81
N ARG A 143 -14.93 22.50 -4.10
CA ARG A 143 -15.60 21.99 -2.89
C ARG A 143 -16.42 20.75 -3.18
N ALA A 144 -17.18 20.71 -4.29
CA ALA A 144 -17.97 19.55 -4.66
C ALA A 144 -17.09 18.31 -4.87
N VAL A 145 -15.93 18.44 -5.54
CA VAL A 145 -14.96 17.34 -5.68
C VAL A 145 -14.47 16.83 -4.32
N ILE A 146 -14.12 17.75 -3.42
CA ILE A 146 -13.60 17.41 -2.08
C ILE A 146 -14.66 16.72 -1.23
N GLN A 147 -15.90 17.22 -1.27
CA GLN A 147 -17.02 16.59 -0.60
C GLN A 147 -17.27 15.19 -1.19
N HIS A 148 -17.19 15.03 -2.51
CA HIS A 148 -17.35 13.72 -3.13
C HIS A 148 -16.27 12.73 -2.69
N LEU A 149 -15.00 13.16 -2.60
CA LEU A 149 -13.91 12.33 -2.07
C LEU A 149 -14.12 11.98 -0.60
N LYS A 150 -14.53 12.96 0.22
CA LYS A 150 -14.81 12.73 1.63
C LYS A 150 -15.99 11.77 1.83
N CYS A 151 -17.03 11.87 1.00
CA CYS A 151 -18.15 10.94 1.00
C CYS A 151 -17.60 9.52 0.91
N TYR A 152 -16.86 9.18 -0.15
CA TYR A 152 -16.28 7.84 -0.28
C TYR A 152 -15.30 7.47 0.84
N ALA A 153 -14.45 8.39 1.28
CA ALA A 153 -13.31 8.06 2.11
C ALA A 153 -13.54 8.15 3.63
N SER A 154 -14.68 8.71 4.07
CA SER A 154 -14.93 8.98 5.49
C SER A 154 -16.39 8.80 5.89
N LYS A 155 -16.60 8.48 7.17
CA LYS A 155 -17.91 8.52 7.84
C LYS A 155 -18.13 9.82 8.63
N GLU A 156 -17.15 10.72 8.67
CA GLU A 156 -17.27 12.00 9.34
C GLU A 156 -18.19 12.96 8.56
N PRO A 157 -19.03 13.76 9.23
CA PRO A 157 -19.91 14.72 8.57
C PRO A 157 -19.10 15.80 7.83
N LEU A 158 -19.74 16.45 6.85
CA LEU A 158 -19.17 17.65 6.23
C LEU A 158 -19.04 18.78 7.25
N LYS A 159 -17.99 19.59 7.14
CA LYS A 159 -17.81 20.76 8.01
C LYS A 159 -18.56 22.00 7.52
N GLY A 160 -19.24 21.91 6.38
CA GLY A 160 -20.05 22.99 5.80
C GLY A 160 -21.16 22.46 4.90
N LYS A 161 -21.86 23.39 4.24
CA LYS A 161 -22.98 23.05 3.35
C LYS A 161 -22.58 22.07 2.25
N CYS A 162 -23.37 21.02 2.06
CA CYS A 162 -23.22 20.09 0.95
C CYS A 162 -23.54 20.80 -0.38
N VAL A 163 -22.61 20.70 -1.33
CA VAL A 163 -22.74 21.17 -2.71
C VAL A 163 -22.46 20.06 -3.72
N ASP A 164 -22.00 18.90 -3.28
CA ASP A 164 -21.88 17.70 -4.12
C ASP A 164 -23.28 17.13 -4.44
N PRO A 165 -23.74 17.18 -5.70
CA PRO A 165 -25.05 16.65 -6.09
C PRO A 165 -25.13 15.13 -6.03
N ARG A 166 -23.98 14.45 -5.88
CA ARG A 166 -23.89 12.99 -5.75
C ARG A 166 -23.59 12.55 -4.32
N TRP A 167 -23.67 13.46 -3.34
CA TRP A 167 -23.54 13.09 -1.94
C TRP A 167 -24.62 12.08 -1.55
N ASN A 168 -24.22 10.95 -0.99
CA ASN A 168 -25.14 9.87 -0.61
C ASN A 168 -24.54 9.09 0.56
N ASP A 169 -25.26 8.99 1.68
CA ASP A 169 -24.76 8.35 2.89
C ASP A 169 -24.41 6.87 2.70
N SER A 170 -25.03 6.17 1.74
CA SER A 170 -24.70 4.77 1.45
C SER A 170 -23.28 4.57 0.88
N LEU A 171 -22.67 5.62 0.34
CA LEU A 171 -21.30 5.60 -0.19
C LEU A 171 -20.25 5.84 0.91
N ARG A 172 -20.68 6.19 2.13
CA ARG A 172 -19.77 6.71 3.14
C ARG A 172 -18.79 5.69 3.69
N GLY A 173 -17.51 6.04 3.62
CA GLY A 173 -16.40 5.16 4.03
C GLY A 173 -16.25 3.91 3.15
N LYS A 174 -16.80 3.88 1.94
CA LYS A 174 -16.69 2.73 1.03
C LYS A 174 -15.43 2.74 0.16
N ALA A 175 -14.65 3.82 0.12
CA ALA A 175 -13.34 3.85 -0.52
C ALA A 175 -12.37 4.75 0.26
N MET A 176 -11.78 4.22 1.33
CA MET A 176 -10.83 4.97 2.19
C MET A 176 -9.47 5.22 1.50
N TYR A 177 -9.17 4.43 0.47
CA TYR A 177 -7.91 4.46 -0.28
C TYR A 177 -8.15 4.82 -1.75
N VAL A 178 -7.19 5.51 -2.37
CA VAL A 178 -7.25 5.97 -3.77
C VAL A 178 -7.45 4.80 -4.73
N GLU A 179 -6.80 3.68 -4.45
CA GLU A 179 -6.89 2.42 -5.20
C GLU A 179 -8.32 1.89 -5.26
N TYR A 180 -9.16 2.21 -4.27
CA TYR A 180 -10.55 1.78 -4.17
C TYR A 180 -11.54 2.76 -4.79
N LEU A 181 -11.09 3.87 -5.39
CA LEU A 181 -12.00 4.77 -6.12
C LEU A 181 -12.56 4.13 -7.40
N GLY A 182 -11.88 3.12 -7.95
CA GLY A 182 -12.40 2.33 -9.07
C GLY A 182 -13.41 1.28 -8.61
N TYR A 183 -14.62 1.26 -9.19
CA TYR A 183 -15.67 0.29 -8.82
C TYR A 183 -15.18 -1.16 -8.87
N ALA A 184 -14.51 -1.57 -9.95
CA ALA A 184 -14.01 -2.94 -10.10
C ALA A 184 -12.95 -3.32 -9.05
N ASP A 185 -12.11 -2.36 -8.66
CA ASP A 185 -10.99 -2.54 -7.73
C ASP A 185 -11.40 -2.39 -6.26
N ASN A 186 -12.63 -1.91 -6.02
CA ASN A 186 -13.15 -1.68 -4.68
C ASN A 186 -13.74 -2.97 -4.08
N PRO A 187 -13.36 -3.36 -2.85
CA PRO A 187 -13.92 -4.55 -2.18
C PRO A 187 -15.43 -4.48 -1.93
N TYR A 188 -16.00 -3.29 -1.74
CA TYR A 188 -17.43 -3.07 -1.55
C TYR A 188 -18.22 -2.98 -2.86
N LYS A 189 -17.56 -3.05 -4.03
CA LYS A 189 -18.19 -2.78 -5.34
C LYS A 189 -18.99 -1.47 -5.33
N LYS A 190 -18.35 -0.45 -4.77
CA LYS A 190 -18.80 0.95 -4.80
C LYS A 190 -17.58 1.76 -5.22
N GLY A 191 -17.69 2.62 -6.21
CA GLY A 191 -16.54 3.40 -6.66
C GLY A 191 -16.99 4.70 -7.29
N TRP A 192 -16.08 5.66 -7.28
CA TRP A 192 -16.21 6.92 -7.99
C TRP A 192 -16.39 6.67 -9.50
N ALA A 193 -15.56 5.79 -10.05
CA ALA A 193 -15.55 5.47 -11.48
C ALA A 193 -16.12 4.08 -11.74
N TYR A 194 -17.03 3.97 -12.71
CA TYR A 194 -17.59 2.71 -13.22
C TYR A 194 -17.23 2.54 -14.71
N PRO A 195 -16.83 1.34 -15.18
CA PRO A 195 -16.56 0.12 -14.40
C PRO A 195 -15.27 0.21 -13.56
N GLY A 196 -14.41 1.22 -13.82
CA GLY A 196 -13.42 1.70 -12.85
C GLY A 196 -12.14 0.88 -12.68
N LYS A 197 -11.91 -0.20 -13.43
CA LYS A 197 -10.68 -1.00 -13.30
C LYS A 197 -9.43 -0.15 -13.57
N GLY A 198 -8.49 -0.16 -12.64
CA GLY A 198 -7.24 0.60 -12.69
C GLY A 198 -7.39 2.11 -12.45
N TYR A 199 -8.56 2.61 -12.04
CA TYR A 199 -8.80 4.05 -11.89
C TYR A 199 -7.85 4.68 -10.85
N GLY A 200 -7.73 4.07 -9.67
CA GLY A 200 -6.85 4.58 -8.63
C GLY A 200 -5.38 4.64 -9.07
N LYS A 201 -4.91 3.67 -9.88
CA LYS A 201 -3.55 3.68 -10.45
C LYS A 201 -3.30 4.91 -11.33
N LYS A 202 -4.31 5.36 -12.09
CA LYS A 202 -4.21 6.58 -12.92
C LYS A 202 -4.07 7.81 -12.02
N ILE A 203 -4.83 7.90 -10.94
CA ILE A 203 -4.71 9.00 -9.96
C ILE A 203 -3.31 9.02 -9.33
N LEU A 204 -2.82 7.87 -8.87
CA LEU A 204 -1.47 7.75 -8.32
C LEU A 204 -0.37 8.09 -9.34
N THR A 205 -0.62 7.88 -10.64
CA THR A 205 0.30 8.28 -11.70
C THR A 205 0.43 9.81 -11.78
N HIS A 206 -0.67 10.55 -11.66
CA HIS A 206 -0.62 12.02 -11.55
C HIS A 206 0.14 12.44 -10.28
N LEU A 207 -0.23 11.86 -9.12
CA LEU A 207 0.41 12.14 -7.83
C LEU A 207 1.93 11.97 -7.89
N ASN A 208 2.40 10.84 -8.43
CA ASN A 208 3.82 10.53 -8.53
C ASN A 208 4.54 11.50 -9.47
N LYS A 209 3.94 11.85 -10.61
CA LYS A 209 4.50 12.85 -11.53
C LYS A 209 4.64 14.22 -10.87
N ILE A 210 3.65 14.63 -10.07
CA ILE A 210 3.70 15.90 -9.34
C ILE A 210 4.82 15.85 -8.28
N ASN A 211 4.88 14.79 -7.48
CA ASN A 211 5.87 14.63 -6.41
C ASN A 211 7.33 14.61 -6.91
N LYS A 212 7.55 14.16 -8.16
CA LYS A 212 8.89 14.15 -8.80
C LYS A 212 9.33 15.53 -9.33
N ILE A 213 8.45 16.53 -9.41
CA ILE A 213 8.82 17.87 -9.90
C ILE A 213 9.84 18.51 -8.94
N GLY A 214 10.92 19.05 -9.49
CA GLY A 214 12.00 19.71 -8.73
C GLY A 214 12.96 18.75 -8.03
N LYS A 215 12.68 17.44 -8.03
CA LYS A 215 13.59 16.40 -7.52
C LYS A 215 14.49 15.91 -8.66
N LYS A 216 15.42 16.76 -9.11
CA LYS A 216 16.45 16.37 -10.10
C LYS A 216 17.78 16.12 -9.37
N GLY A 217 18.07 14.84 -9.21
CA GLY A 217 19.35 14.22 -8.83
C GLY A 217 19.19 12.72 -9.08
N ASN A 218 19.84 12.21 -10.13
CA ASN A 218 19.82 10.84 -10.66
C ASN A 218 18.48 10.28 -11.18
N THR A 219 18.25 10.44 -12.48
CA THR A 219 17.31 9.59 -13.24
C THR A 219 18.01 9.08 -14.51
N ASP A 220 18.96 8.16 -14.31
CA ASP A 220 19.36 7.14 -15.29
C ASP A 220 19.36 5.72 -14.65
N GLU A 221 18.72 5.54 -13.49
CA GLU A 221 18.63 4.25 -12.76
C GLU A 221 17.20 3.67 -12.64
N ASP A 222 16.22 4.14 -13.43
CA ASP A 222 14.83 3.63 -13.32
C ASP A 222 14.61 2.31 -14.10
N SER A 223 15.64 1.80 -14.80
CA SER A 223 15.69 0.43 -15.35
C SER A 223 16.63 -0.50 -14.58
N SER A 224 17.45 0.03 -13.66
CA SER A 224 18.30 -0.78 -12.78
C SER A 224 17.56 -1.14 -11.50
N LYS A 225 16.77 -0.23 -10.88
CA LYS A 225 16.12 -0.50 -9.58
C LYS A 225 15.11 -1.65 -9.59
N ASP A 226 14.32 -1.81 -10.67
CA ASP A 226 13.43 -2.97 -10.82
C ASP A 226 14.21 -4.30 -10.97
N ASN A 227 15.44 -4.25 -11.47
CA ASN A 227 16.34 -5.39 -11.56
C ASN A 227 17.11 -5.60 -10.26
N ASP A 228 17.56 -4.54 -9.61
CA ASP A 228 18.29 -4.56 -8.34
C ASP A 228 17.39 -5.05 -7.20
N GLU A 229 16.13 -4.61 -7.14
CA GLU A 229 15.14 -5.08 -6.17
C GLU A 229 14.79 -6.56 -6.40
N LYS A 230 14.70 -7.00 -7.68
CA LYS A 230 14.56 -8.43 -8.02
C LYS A 230 15.81 -9.26 -7.68
N ILE A 231 17.01 -8.69 -7.83
CA ILE A 231 18.29 -9.34 -7.50
C ILE A 231 18.44 -9.46 -5.99
N ILE A 232 18.10 -8.41 -5.24
CA ILE A 232 18.08 -8.39 -3.78
C ILE A 232 17.07 -9.42 -3.26
N LEU A 233 15.83 -9.45 -3.77
CA LEU A 233 14.84 -10.47 -3.40
C LEU A 233 15.32 -11.90 -3.70
N LYS A 234 16.03 -12.10 -4.81
CA LYS A 234 16.61 -13.42 -5.15
C LYS A 234 17.73 -13.81 -4.20
N ARG A 235 18.58 -12.86 -3.79
CA ARG A 235 19.67 -13.09 -2.81
C ARG A 235 19.10 -13.38 -1.43
N GLU A 236 18.15 -12.58 -0.94
CA GLU A 236 17.48 -12.81 0.36
C GLU A 236 16.79 -14.17 0.43
N LYS A 237 16.07 -14.57 -0.63
CA LYS A 237 15.48 -15.92 -0.73
C LYS A 237 16.53 -17.02 -0.71
N LYS A 238 17.66 -16.82 -1.41
CA LYS A 238 18.76 -17.80 -1.43
C LYS A 238 19.42 -17.91 -0.06
N ASP A 239 19.66 -16.79 0.62
CA ASP A 239 20.28 -16.75 1.95
C ASP A 239 19.36 -17.36 3.01
N GLN A 240 18.04 -17.15 2.90
CA GLN A 240 17.04 -17.81 3.75
C GLN A 240 17.04 -19.34 3.57
N VAL A 241 17.12 -19.83 2.33
CA VAL A 241 17.22 -21.27 2.03
C VAL A 241 18.53 -21.85 2.56
N VAL A 242 19.65 -21.15 2.39
CA VAL A 242 20.96 -21.56 2.91
C VAL A 242 20.96 -21.64 4.43
N ASN A 243 20.43 -20.62 5.12
CA ASN A 243 20.32 -20.61 6.58
C ASN A 243 19.41 -21.71 7.12
N THR A 244 18.31 -22.00 6.42
CA THR A 244 17.41 -23.11 6.77
C THR A 244 18.11 -24.45 6.60
N THR A 245 18.86 -24.63 5.50
CA THR A 245 19.61 -25.86 5.22
C THR A 245 20.74 -26.08 6.23
N LEU A 246 21.49 -25.04 6.58
CA LEU A 246 22.52 -25.06 7.62
C LEU A 246 21.94 -25.40 9.00
N SER A 247 20.79 -24.83 9.36
CA SER A 247 20.11 -25.12 10.62
C SER A 247 19.68 -26.59 10.72
N VAL A 248 19.07 -27.12 9.65
CA VAL A 248 18.69 -28.54 9.58
C VAL A 248 19.93 -29.45 9.66
N GLY A 249 20.99 -29.13 8.91
CA GLY A 249 22.24 -29.89 8.94
C GLY A 249 22.89 -29.93 10.33
N PHE A 250 22.91 -28.81 11.03
CA PHE A 250 23.42 -28.71 12.40
C PHE A 250 22.59 -29.53 13.40
N ASN A 251 21.26 -29.50 13.27
CA ASN A 251 20.36 -30.29 14.11
C ASN A 251 20.54 -31.81 13.88
N VAL A 252 20.70 -32.24 12.62
CA VAL A 252 20.98 -33.65 12.28
C VAL A 252 22.32 -34.11 12.88
N LEU A 253 23.37 -33.27 12.79
CA LEU A 253 24.68 -33.57 13.36
C LEU A 253 24.62 -33.70 14.90
N LEU A 254 23.90 -32.80 15.57
CA LEU A 254 23.67 -32.86 17.01
C LEU A 254 22.94 -34.15 17.42
N ILE A 255 21.87 -34.53 16.70
CA ILE A 255 21.15 -35.78 16.95
C ILE A 255 22.07 -36.98 16.79
N TYR A 256 22.89 -37.02 15.73
CA TYR A 256 23.85 -38.10 15.50
C TYR A 256 24.86 -38.23 16.65
N LEU A 257 25.44 -37.12 17.11
CA LEU A 257 26.37 -37.09 18.25
C LEU A 257 25.71 -37.60 19.54
N MET A 258 24.45 -37.21 19.80
CA MET A 258 23.71 -37.69 20.96
C MET A 258 23.44 -39.21 20.90
N LEU A 259 23.12 -39.75 19.72
CA LEU A 259 22.97 -41.20 19.52
C LEU A 259 24.28 -41.97 19.75
N LEU A 260 25.42 -41.42 19.33
CA LEU A 260 26.74 -42.01 19.62
C LEU A 260 27.04 -42.04 21.12
N ILE A 261 26.71 -40.96 21.85
CA ILE A 261 26.86 -40.91 23.31
C ILE A 261 25.98 -41.98 23.97
N LEU A 262 24.72 -42.10 23.56
CA LEU A 262 23.81 -43.14 24.07
C LEU A 262 24.33 -44.56 23.79
N HIS A 263 24.87 -44.81 22.60
CA HIS A 263 25.46 -46.09 22.24
C HIS A 263 26.67 -46.43 23.12
N LYS A 264 27.56 -45.46 23.37
CA LYS A 264 28.74 -45.62 24.23
C LYS A 264 28.33 -45.90 25.69
N ILE A 265 27.31 -45.20 26.20
CA ILE A 265 26.74 -45.44 27.53
C ILE A 265 26.19 -46.88 27.62
N ASN A 266 25.39 -47.32 26.65
CA ASN A 266 24.83 -48.68 26.63
C ASN A 266 25.92 -49.77 26.59
N LYS A 267 27.00 -49.56 25.82
CA LYS A 267 28.15 -50.47 25.79
C LYS A 267 28.87 -50.55 27.14
N SER A 268 29.03 -49.41 27.82
CA SER A 268 29.65 -49.36 29.16
C SER A 268 28.80 -50.06 30.23
N GLU A 269 27.47 -49.95 30.15
CA GLU A 269 26.53 -50.59 31.06
C GLU A 269 26.50 -52.12 30.86
N LYS A 270 26.49 -52.59 29.61
CA LYS A 270 26.64 -54.03 29.30
C LYS A 270 27.95 -54.59 29.84
N LYS A 271 29.04 -53.84 29.74
CA LYS A 271 30.35 -54.22 30.29
C LYS A 271 30.30 -54.30 31.82
N TYR A 272 29.79 -53.27 32.50
CA TYR A 272 29.63 -53.23 33.96
C TYR A 272 28.75 -54.38 34.49
N ASN A 273 27.59 -54.63 33.86
CA ASN A 273 26.70 -55.72 34.25
C ASN A 273 27.29 -57.12 34.00
N LYS A 274 28.21 -57.26 33.03
CA LYS A 274 28.97 -58.50 32.80
C LYS A 274 30.04 -58.74 33.90
N TYR A 275 30.64 -57.68 34.44
CA TYR A 275 31.58 -57.78 35.57
C TYR A 275 30.88 -58.04 36.90
N LYS A 276 29.66 -57.51 37.11
CA LYS A 276 28.88 -57.71 38.33
C LYS A 276 28.24 -59.11 38.45
N ARG A 277 28.19 -59.88 37.36
CA ARG A 277 27.65 -61.25 37.30
C ARG A 277 28.73 -62.34 37.38
N LYS A 278 30.00 -61.96 37.49
CA LYS A 278 31.10 -62.84 37.89
C LYS A 278 31.40 -62.60 39.36
#